data_AF-A0A5K0YZY3-F1
#
_entry.id   AF-A0A5K0YZY3-F1
#
_cell.length_a   1.000
_cell.length_b   1.000
_cell.length_c   1.000
_cell.angle_alpha   90.00
_cell.angle_beta   90.00
_cell.angle_gamma   90.00
#
_symmetry.space_group_name_H-M   'P 1'
#
loop_
_entity.id
_entity.type
_entity.pdbx_description
1 polymer ?
#
loop_
_entity_poly.entity_id
_entity_poly.type
_entity_poly.pdbx_seq_one_letter_code
_entity_poly.pdbx_strand_id
1 'polypeptide(L)' 'TPAAPIKFSRVVSARTQVVEGIIYYLVIEAVDNKGEIEQFEAMIWVKPWENFRQIVEFKQI' A
#
# COMPACT_ATOMS: atom_id res chain seq x y z
N THR A 1 -3.01 4.00 -20.38
CA THR A 1 -4.37 4.02 -19.81
C THR A 1 -4.25 4.49 -18.37
N PRO A 2 -5.00 5.51 -17.90
CA PRO A 2 -4.97 5.85 -16.48
C PRO A 2 -5.47 4.64 -15.67
N ALA A 3 -4.81 4.35 -14.54
CA ALA A 3 -5.21 3.27 -13.66
C ALA A 3 -6.67 3.47 -13.20
N ALA A 4 -7.45 2.38 -13.16
CA ALA A 4 -8.83 2.44 -12.70
C ALA A 4 -8.89 2.85 -11.21
N PRO A 5 -9.90 3.64 -10.79
CA PRO A 5 -10.03 4.04 -9.40
C PRO A 5 -10.41 2.84 -8.53
N ILE A 6 -9.65 2.63 -7.45
CA ILE A 6 -9.91 1.63 -6.41
C ILE A 6 -10.22 2.31 -5.08
N LYS A 7 -11.02 1.65 -4.24
CA LYS A 7 -11.38 2.11 -2.89
C LYS A 7 -10.80 1.17 -1.86
N PHE A 8 -9.96 1.68 -0.96
CA PHE A 8 -9.43 0.91 0.16
C PHE A 8 -10.56 0.25 0.97
N SER A 9 -10.38 -1.03 1.30
CA SER A 9 -11.29 -1.80 2.17
C SER A 9 -10.64 -2.08 3.52
N ARG A 10 -9.55 -2.87 3.53
CA ARG A 10 -8.84 -3.25 4.77
C ARG A 10 -7.38 -3.62 4.51
N VAL A 11 -6.60 -3.66 5.58
CA VAL A 11 -5.29 -4.30 5.59
C VAL A 11 -5.48 -5.79 5.88
N VAL A 12 -4.94 -6.65 5.02
CA VAL A 12 -4.95 -8.11 5.17
C VAL A 12 -3.73 -8.58 5.94
N SER A 13 -2.56 -8.00 5.66
CA SER A 13 -1.31 -8.31 6.33
C SER A 13 -0.43 -7.07 6.41
N ALA A 14 0.36 -6.97 7.48
CA ALA A 14 1.33 -5.92 7.66
C ALA A 14 2.59 -6.47 8.33
N ARG A 15 3.75 -6.10 7.79
CA ARG A 15 5.04 -6.24 8.48
C ARG A 15 5.83 -4.96 8.36
N THR A 16 6.71 -4.73 9.32
CA THR A 16 7.57 -3.54 9.36
C THR A 16 9.03 -3.94 9.33
N GLN A 17 9.85 -3.10 8.71
CA GLN A 17 11.29 -3.20 8.77
C GLN A 17 11.89 -1.84 9.13
N VAL A 18 12.79 -1.84 10.12
CA VAL A 18 13.53 -0.64 10.51
C VAL A 18 14.72 -0.47 9.57
N VAL A 19 14.88 0.75 9.07
CA VAL A 19 15.98 1.22 8.22
C VAL A 19 16.35 2.65 8.66
N GLU A 20 16.82 3.51 7.77
CA GLU A 20 16.71 4.97 7.95
C GLU A 20 15.23 5.39 7.87
N GLY A 21 14.41 5.00 8.85
CA GLY A 21 12.95 5.09 8.82
C GLY A 21 12.29 3.74 9.05
N ILE A 22 11.06 3.61 8.58
CA ILE A 22 10.28 2.36 8.63
C ILE A 22 9.79 2.05 7.22
N ILE A 23 10.09 0.86 6.73
CA ILE A 23 9.41 0.28 5.57
C ILE A 23 8.22 -0.53 6.09
N TYR A 24 7.03 -0.20 5.64
CA TYR A 24 5.82 -1.00 5.79
C TYR A 24 5.63 -1.84 4.54
N TYR A 25 5.55 -3.15 4.70
CA TYR A 25 5.07 -4.05 3.66
C TYR A 25 3.64 -4.43 4.03
N LEU A 26 2.71 -4.07 3.17
CA LEU A 26 1.28 -4.26 3.38
C LEU A 26 0.73 -5.15 2.28
N VAL A 27 -0.19 -6.05 2.65
CA VAL A 27 -1.19 -6.59 1.73
C VAL A 27 -2.49 -5.91 2.07
N ILE A 28 -3.12 -5.24 1.10
CA ILE A 28 -4.39 -4.55 1.28
C ILE A 28 -5.44 -5.11 0.34
N GLU A 29 -6.69 -5.08 0.78
CA GLU A 29 -7.85 -5.26 -0.08
C GLU A 29 -8.39 -3.90 -0.51
N ALA A 30 -8.76 -3.79 -1.78
CA ALA A 30 -9.48 -2.67 -2.32
C ALA A 30 -10.64 -3.16 -3.20
N VAL A 31 -11.65 -2.31 -3.36
CA VAL A 31 -12.81 -2.56 -4.20
C VAL A 31 -12.68 -1.70 -5.45
N ASP A 32 -12.78 -2.31 -6.62
CA ASP A 32 -12.74 -1.60 -7.90
C ASP A 32 -14.05 -0.84 -8.17
N ASN A 33 -14.16 -0.23 -9.35
CA ASN A 33 -15.37 0.49 -9.75
C ASN A 33 -16.56 -0.41 -10.10
N LYS A 34 -16.36 -1.72 -10.27
CA LYS A 34 -17.40 -2.74 -10.51
C LYS A 34 -17.87 -3.41 -9.22
N GLY A 35 -17.20 -3.17 -8.10
CA GLY A 35 -17.49 -3.82 -6.83
C GLY A 35 -16.71 -5.11 -6.60
N GLU A 36 -15.74 -5.42 -7.47
CA GLU A 36 -14.86 -6.58 -7.34
C GLU A 36 -13.77 -6.28 -6.29
N ILE A 37 -13.48 -7.28 -5.45
CA ILE A 37 -12.43 -7.17 -4.42
C ILE A 37 -11.12 -7.64 -5.04
N GLU A 38 -10.12 -6.78 -5.00
CA GLU A 38 -8.75 -7.04 -5.45
C GLU A 38 -7.78 -6.89 -4.27
N GLN A 39 -6.66 -7.62 -4.31
CA GLN A 39 -5.59 -7.49 -3.34
C GLN A 39 -4.35 -6.85 -3.96
N PHE A 40 -3.64 -6.07 -3.15
CA PHE A 40 -2.44 -5.36 -3.57
C PHE A 40 -1.34 -5.52 -2.53
N GLU A 41 -0.11 -5.74 -3.02
CA GLU A 41 1.09 -5.54 -2.21
C GLU A 41 1.54 -4.08 -2.32
N ALA A 42 1.80 -3.46 -1.18
CA ALA A 42 2.34 -2.11 -1.10
C ALA A 42 3.59 -2.09 -0.22
N MET A 43 4.64 -1.45 -0.71
CA MET A 43 5.84 -1.14 0.07
C MET A 43 5.92 0.37 0.27
N ILE A 44 5.85 0.81 1.52
CA ILE A 44 5.79 2.24 1.88
C ILE A 44 6.95 2.57 2.81
N TRP A 45 7.81 3.51 2.41
CA TRP A 45 8.88 4.01 3.25
C TRP A 45 8.47 5.31 3.93
N VAL A 46 8.61 5.35 5.25
CA VAL A 46 8.22 6.47 6.11
C VAL A 46 9.41 6.90 6.96
N LYS A 47 9.67 8.21 6.99
CA LYS A 47 10.58 8.87 7.94
C LYS A 47 9.81 9.97 8.66
N PRO A 48 9.23 9.70 9.84
CA PRO A 48 8.34 10.65 10.52
C PRO A 48 9.02 11.98 10.85
N TRP A 49 10.30 11.93 11.23
CA TRP A 49 11.09 13.12 11.59
C TRP A 49 11.39 14.04 10.39
N GLU A 50 11.27 13.54 9.16
CA GLU A 50 11.42 14.33 7.93
C GLU A 50 10.07 14.68 7.29
N ASN A 51 8.94 14.29 7.91
CA ASN A 51 7.61 14.34 7.30
C ASN A 51 7.58 13.67 5.90
N PHE A 52 8.38 12.60 5.74
CA PHE A 52 8.55 11.91 4.47
C PHE A 52 7.74 10.62 4.44
N ARG A 53 7.01 10.43 3.34
CA ARG A 53 6.33 9.17 2.99
C ARG A 53 6.40 8.95 1.49
N GLN A 54 6.86 7.78 1.08
CA GLN A 54 6.94 7.39 -0.32
C GLN A 54 6.40 5.97 -0.50
N ILE A 55 5.59 5.78 -1.54
CA ILE A 55 5.25 4.46 -2.05
C ILE A 55 6.43 4.01 -2.90
N VAL A 56 7.11 2.95 -2.48
CA VAL A 56 8.23 2.37 -3.22
C VAL A 56 7.73 1.34 -4.23
N GLU A 57 6.72 0.56 -3.86
CA GLU A 57 6.07 -0.41 -4.75
C GLU A 57 4.57 -0.46 -4.47
N PHE A 58 3.78 -0.63 -5.52
CA PHE A 58 2.34 -0.88 -5.45
C PHE A 58 1.94 -1.77 -6.63
N LYS A 59 1.51 -3.01 -6.35
CA LYS A 59 1.14 -3.98 -7.39
C LYS A 59 -0.08 -4.78 -6.99
N GLN A 60 -0.88 -5.14 -7.98
CA GLN A 60 -1.98 -6.09 -7.83
C GLN A 60 -1.40 -7.51 -7.67
N ILE A 61 -2.06 -8.33 -6.85
CA ILE A 61 -1.78 -9.76 -6.66
C ILE A 61 -2.68 -10.59 -7.58
#